data_AF-A0A1G8BIB8-F1
#
_entry.id   AF-A0A1G8BIB8-F1
#
_cell.length_a   1.000
_cell.length_b   1.000
_cell.length_c   1.000
_cell.angle_alpha   90.00
_cell.angle_beta   90.00
_cell.angle_gamma   90.00
#
_symmetry.space_group_name_H-M   'P 1'
#
loop_
_entity.id
_entity.type
_entity.pdbx_description
1 polymer ?
#
loop_
_entity_poly.entity_id
_entity_poly.type
_entity_poly.pdbx_seq_one_letter_code
_entity_poly.pdbx_strand_id
1 'polypeptide(L)'
;MGEPMMPTSMLDSSFEENQNTLLNRLNEPDAFDVPLTFKAKDLLEIVINNNAPNFHEPFTYSFKFKNGKWVAEESDAFEVMNHFDEENSGKIKSALRRNTK
;
A
#
# COMPACT_ATOMS: atom_id res chain seq x y z
N MET A 1 19.75 10.07 12.58
CA MET A 1 18.55 9.81 13.41
C MET A 1 17.35 9.86 12.48
N GLY A 2 16.39 8.95 12.62
CA GLY A 2 15.18 8.96 11.78
C GLY A 2 14.23 10.08 12.21
N GLU A 3 13.46 10.62 11.27
CA GLU A 3 12.39 11.57 11.55
C GLU A 3 11.09 10.79 11.80
N PRO A 4 10.31 11.13 12.84
CA PRO A 4 9.01 10.50 13.05
C PRO A 4 8.05 10.93 11.93
N MET A 5 7.50 9.95 11.21
CA MET A 5 6.45 10.19 10.22
C MET A 5 5.07 9.98 10.83
N MET A 6 4.12 10.82 10.44
CA MET A 6 2.73 10.66 10.83
C MET A 6 2.10 9.48 10.07
N PRO A 7 1.27 8.64 10.73
CA PRO A 7 0.62 7.54 10.06
C PRO A 7 -0.43 8.04 9.04
N THR A 8 -0.60 7.30 7.94
CA THR A 8 -1.59 7.61 6.89
C THR A 8 -2.99 7.80 7.43
N SER A 9 -3.38 7.03 8.45
CA SER A 9 -4.69 7.14 9.11
C SER A 9 -4.96 8.50 9.75
N MET A 10 -3.92 9.28 10.04
CA MET A 10 -4.01 10.64 10.54
C MET A 10 -3.89 11.71 9.46
N LEU A 11 -3.33 11.36 8.29
CA LEU A 11 -3.08 12.29 7.20
C LEU A 11 -4.16 12.25 6.11
N ASP A 12 -4.66 11.06 5.80
CA ASP A 12 -5.71 10.84 4.79
C ASP A 12 -7.10 10.91 5.43
N SER A 13 -7.86 11.95 5.09
CA SER A 13 -9.24 12.13 5.56
C SER A 13 -10.18 11.02 5.09
N SER A 14 -9.84 10.32 4.02
CA SER A 14 -10.59 9.20 3.45
C SER A 14 -9.89 7.85 3.68
N PHE A 15 -9.04 7.74 4.71
CA PHE A 15 -8.22 6.55 4.96
C PHE A 15 -9.03 5.24 4.94
N GLU A 16 -10.13 5.17 5.69
CA GLU A 16 -10.96 3.96 5.76
C GLU A 16 -11.59 3.61 4.41
N GLU A 17 -12.06 4.60 3.65
CA GLU A 17 -12.67 4.40 2.34
C GLU A 17 -11.63 3.91 1.32
N ASN A 18 -10.44 4.52 1.32
CA ASN A 18 -9.33 4.16 0.44
C ASN A 18 -8.79 2.78 0.78
N GLN A 19 -8.59 2.48 2.07
CA GLN A 19 -8.13 1.18 2.53
C GLN A 19 -9.12 0.07 2.15
N ASN A 20 -10.42 0.28 2.35
CA ASN A 20 -11.45 -0.68 1.95
C ASN A 20 -11.52 -0.87 0.43
N THR A 21 -11.37 0.21 -0.35
CA THR A 21 -11.35 0.14 -1.81
C THR A 21 -10.19 -0.69 -2.32
N LEU A 22 -8.98 -0.46 -1.78
CA LEU A 22 -7.79 -1.24 -2.11
C LEU A 22 -7.95 -2.70 -1.68
N LEU A 23 -8.43 -2.94 -0.45
CA LEU A 23 -8.65 -4.28 0.07
C LEU A 23 -9.60 -5.11 -0.78
N ASN A 24 -10.71 -4.51 -1.23
CA ASN A 24 -11.67 -5.17 -2.10
C ASN A 24 -11.01 -5.55 -3.42
N ARG A 25 -10.27 -4.62 -4.03
CA ARG A 25 -9.55 -4.85 -5.29
C ARG A 25 -8.51 -5.96 -5.17
N LEU A 26 -7.75 -6.01 -4.07
CA LEU A 26 -6.71 -7.02 -3.85
C LEU A 26 -7.24 -8.46 -3.77
N ASN A 27 -8.52 -8.63 -3.41
CA ASN A 27 -9.17 -9.93 -3.30
C ASN A 27 -9.92 -10.36 -4.57
N GLU A 28 -9.82 -9.59 -5.66
CA GLU A 28 -10.35 -9.97 -6.97
C GLU A 28 -9.36 -10.87 -7.74
N PRO A 29 -9.86 -11.80 -8.57
CA PRO A 29 -9.01 -12.78 -9.25
C PRO A 29 -8.03 -12.16 -10.27
N ASP A 30 -8.29 -10.96 -10.75
CA ASP A 30 -7.47 -10.22 -11.71
C ASP A 30 -6.76 -9.01 -11.07
N ALA A 31 -6.56 -9.04 -9.74
CA ALA A 31 -5.90 -7.97 -9.00
C ALA A 31 -4.45 -7.72 -9.45
N PHE A 32 -3.77 -8.75 -9.93
CA PHE A 32 -2.36 -8.72 -10.31
C PHE A 32 -2.17 -9.15 -11.76
N ASP A 33 -1.41 -8.37 -12.53
CA ASP A 33 -1.10 -8.66 -13.95
C ASP A 33 -0.09 -9.80 -14.13
N VAL A 34 0.55 -10.23 -13.04
CA VAL A 34 1.56 -11.30 -13.03
C VAL A 34 1.13 -12.41 -12.07
N PRO A 35 1.44 -13.68 -12.38
CA PRO A 35 1.10 -14.79 -11.50
C PRO A 35 1.95 -14.72 -10.22
N LEU A 36 1.35 -14.23 -9.14
CA LEU A 36 1.95 -14.19 -7.81
C LEU A 36 1.37 -15.32 -6.95
N THR A 37 2.23 -16.02 -6.22
CA THR A 37 1.81 -17.04 -5.24
C THR A 37 2.09 -16.50 -3.85
N PHE A 38 1.03 -16.10 -3.14
CA PHE A 38 1.15 -15.56 -1.79
C PHE A 38 1.11 -16.66 -0.73
N LYS A 39 1.88 -16.49 0.33
CA LYS A 39 1.94 -17.34 1.51
C LYS A 39 1.36 -16.62 2.71
N ALA A 40 0.91 -17.40 3.69
CA ALA A 40 0.41 -16.83 4.93
C ALA A 40 1.51 -15.99 5.60
N LYS A 41 1.14 -14.79 6.06
CA LYS A 41 2.01 -13.74 6.64
C LYS A 41 2.76 -12.86 5.64
N ASP A 42 2.62 -13.08 4.34
CA ASP A 42 3.13 -12.12 3.36
C ASP A 42 2.47 -10.75 3.59
N LEU A 43 3.27 -9.71 3.48
CA LEU A 43 2.86 -8.31 3.62
C LEU A 43 2.93 -7.64 2.26
N LEU A 44 1.88 -6.91 1.90
CA LEU A 44 1.84 -6.02 0.75
C LEU A 44 1.69 -4.59 1.25
N GLU A 45 2.65 -3.75 0.86
CA GLU A 45 2.62 -2.32 1.12
C GLU A 45 2.32 -1.56 -0.18
N ILE A 46 1.33 -0.67 -0.14
CA ILE A 46 1.01 0.25 -1.23
C ILE A 46 1.40 1.65 -0.79
N VAL A 47 2.45 2.19 -1.41
CA VAL A 47 2.97 3.53 -1.13
C VAL A 47 2.57 4.50 -2.24
N ILE A 48 1.70 5.44 -1.91
CA ILE A 48 1.26 6.52 -2.79
C ILE A 48 2.10 7.76 -2.50
N ASN A 49 3.04 8.04 -3.38
CA ASN A 49 3.86 9.25 -3.29
C ASN A 49 3.08 10.46 -3.80
N ASN A 50 2.71 11.37 -2.91
CA ASN A 50 2.13 12.64 -3.30
C ASN A 50 3.26 13.62 -3.64
N ASN A 51 3.41 13.98 -4.92
CA ASN A 51 4.41 14.95 -5.36
C ASN A 51 3.89 16.40 -5.31
N ALA A 52 2.88 16.69 -4.49
CA ALA A 52 2.38 18.04 -4.33
C ALA A 52 3.44 18.92 -3.66
N PRO A 53 3.63 20.18 -4.12
CA PRO A 53 4.70 21.05 -3.62
C PRO A 53 4.61 21.40 -2.13
N ASN A 54 3.48 21.14 -1.47
CA ASN A 54 3.24 21.45 -0.06
C ASN A 54 2.95 20.19 0.80
N PHE A 55 2.99 18.99 0.21
CA PHE A 55 2.70 17.76 0.92
C PHE A 55 3.66 16.68 0.43
N HIS A 56 4.68 16.43 1.24
CA HIS A 56 5.79 15.53 0.90
C HIS A 56 5.68 14.16 1.57
N GLU A 57 4.70 13.94 2.44
CA GLU A 57 4.52 12.66 3.11
C GLU A 57 3.78 11.66 2.20
N PRO A 58 4.31 10.45 2.01
CA PRO A 58 3.61 9.42 1.27
C PRO A 58 2.43 8.88 2.08
N PHE A 59 1.40 8.40 1.38
CA PHE A 59 0.36 7.59 2.00
C PHE A 59 0.71 6.12 1.85
N THR A 60 0.78 5.44 2.98
CA THR A 60 1.07 4.00 3.06
C THR A 60 -0.17 3.24 3.50
N TYR A 61 -0.55 2.21 2.75
CA TYR A 61 -1.60 1.26 3.11
C TYR A 61 -1.02 -0.14 3.10
N SER A 62 -1.28 -0.89 4.17
CA SER A 62 -0.67 -2.21 4.37
C SER A 62 -1.71 -3.29 4.50
N PHE A 63 -1.39 -4.44 3.91
CA PHE A 63 -2.26 -5.59 3.84
C PHE A 63 -1.46 -6.86 4.09
N LYS A 64 -2.07 -7.82 4.79
CA LYS A 64 -1.45 -9.11 5.05
C LYS A 64 -2.26 -10.24 4.46
N PHE A 65 -1.56 -11.23 3.95
CA PHE A 65 -2.19 -12.43 3.43
C PHE A 65 -2.46 -13.43 4.56
N LYS A 66 -3.75 -13.69 4.84
CA LYS A 66 -4.22 -14.65 5.85
C LYS A 66 -5.35 -15.50 5.26
N ASN A 67 -5.26 -16.82 5.40
CA ASN A 67 -6.28 -17.78 4.97
C ASN A 67 -6.73 -17.63 3.50
N GLY A 68 -5.78 -17.38 2.59
CA GLY A 68 -6.08 -17.26 1.15
C GLY A 68 -6.67 -15.92 0.72
N LYS A 69 -6.69 -14.91 1.60
CA LYS A 69 -7.22 -13.57 1.31
C LYS A 69 -6.31 -12.50 1.89
N TRP A 70 -6.32 -11.33 1.26
CA TRP A 70 -5.74 -10.12 1.82
C TRP A 70 -6.67 -9.55 2.88
N VAL A 71 -6.10 -9.08 3.99
CA VAL A 71 -6.78 -8.34 5.05
C VAL A 71 -6.01 -7.05 5.36
N ALA A 72 -6.72 -5.98 5.69
CA ALA A 72 -6.08 -4.75 6.16
C ALA A 72 -5.29 -5.02 7.45
N GLU A 73 -4.09 -4.46 7.55
CA GLU A 73 -3.26 -4.51 8.76
C GLU A 73 -2.65 -3.12 8.97
N GLU A 74 -2.77 -2.58 10.17
CA GLU A 74 -1.93 -1.46 10.56
C GLU A 74 -0.52 -2.00 10.80
N SER A 75 0.40 -1.72 9.89
CA SER A 75 1.80 -2.08 10.04
C SER A 75 2.62 -0.83 10.36
N ASP A 76 3.43 -0.93 11.39
CA ASP A 76 4.39 0.11 11.74
C ASP A 76 5.61 0.01 10.82
N ALA A 77 6.12 1.16 10.35
CA ALA A 77 7.27 1.20 9.43
C ALA A 77 8.52 0.51 10.02
N PHE A 78 8.72 0.57 11.34
CA PHE A 78 9.79 -0.17 12.03
C PHE A 78 9.53 -1.67 12.04
N GLU A 79 8.27 -2.13 12.16
CA GLU A 79 7.95 -3.55 12.07
C GLU A 79 8.28 -4.07 10.67
N VAL A 80 7.88 -3.34 9.64
CA VAL A 80 8.18 -3.67 8.24
C VAL A 80 9.69 -3.76 8.03
N MET A 81 10.43 -2.72 8.41
CA MET A 81 11.89 -2.66 8.23
C MET A 81 12.67 -3.73 9.02
N ASN A 82 12.18 -4.16 10.18
CA ASN A 82 12.90 -5.09 11.04
C ASN A 82 12.54 -6.57 10.81
N HIS A 83 11.36 -6.85 10.24
CA HIS A 83 10.83 -8.21 10.19
C HIS A 83 10.50 -8.72 8.77
N PHE A 84 10.59 -7.88 7.76
CA PHE A 84 10.27 -8.24 6.38
C PHE A 84 11.43 -7.90 5.45
N ASP A 85 11.71 -8.82 4.53
CA ASP A 85 12.61 -8.59 3.40
C ASP A 85 11.76 -8.23 2.17
N GLU A 86 12.08 -7.13 1.47
CA GLU A 86 11.39 -6.77 0.23
C GLU A 86 11.69 -7.80 -0.87
N GLU A 87 10.69 -8.59 -1.24
CA GLU A 87 10.84 -9.60 -2.30
C GLU A 87 10.67 -9.00 -3.71
N ASN A 88 9.79 -8.01 -3.86
CA ASN A 88 9.53 -7.38 -5.14
C ASN A 88 8.99 -5.95 -4.95
N SER A 89 9.44 -5.02 -5.80
CA SER A 89 8.90 -3.66 -5.86
C SER A 89 8.66 -3.22 -7.30
N GLY A 90 7.68 -2.34 -7.46
CA GLY A 90 7.25 -1.89 -8.77
C GLY A 90 6.61 -0.50 -8.71
N LYS A 91 6.50 0.12 -9.88
CA LYS A 91 5.76 1.37 -10.06
C LYS A 91 4.72 1.16 -11.15
N ILE A 92 3.53 1.72 -10.95
CA ILE A 92 2.47 1.70 -11.96
C ILE A 92 2.93 2.55 -13.15
N LYS A 93 3.27 1.91 -14.27
CA LYS A 93 3.85 2.58 -15.47
C LYS A 93 2.86 3.50 -16.22
N SER A 94 1.60 3.55 -15.81
CA SER A 94 0.53 4.34 -16.44
C SER A 94 -0.45 4.91 -15.40
N ALA A 95 0.03 5.42 -14.27
CA ALA A 95 -0.82 6.14 -13.32
C ALA A 95 -1.46 7.35 -14.05
N LEU A 96 -2.77 7.25 -14.32
CA LEU A 96 -3.63 8.20 -15.03
C LEU A 96 -2.89 9.37 -15.70
N ARG A 97 -2.59 9.27 -17.00
CA ARG A 97 -2.38 10.48 -17.80
C ARG A 97 -3.71 11.23 -17.80
N ARG A 98 -3.82 12.33 -17.04
CA ARG A 98 -4.91 13.29 -17.23
C ARG A 98 -4.86 13.73 -18.69
N ASN A 99 -5.76 13.23 -19.51
CA ASN A 99 -6.04 13.86 -20.80
C ASN A 99 -6.66 15.22 -20.47
N THR A 100 -5.84 16.27 -20.46
CA THR A 100 -6.32 17.63 -20.63
C THR A 100 -6.96 17.71 -22.01
N LYS A 101 -8.29 17.67 -22.04
CA LYS A 101 -9.09 18.12 -23.18
C LYS A 101 -9.22 19.64 -23.13
#